data_AF-A0A965ENM8-F1
#
_entry.id   AF-A0A965ENM8-F1
#
_cell.length_a   1.000
_cell.length_b   1.000
_cell.length_c   1.000
_cell.angle_alpha   90.00
_cell.angle_beta   90.00
_cell.angle_gamma   90.00
#
_symmetry.space_group_name_H-M   'P 1'
#
loop_
_entity.id
_entity.type
_entity.pdbx_description
1 polymer ?
#
loop_
_entity_poly.entity_id
_entity_poly.type
_entity_poly.pdbx_seq_one_letter_code
_entity_poly.pdbx_strand_id
1 'polypeptide(L)'
;MLHPEQRPAVWRRTPTGYDADRVGLEVEEFSAAAFTQQLAAGLSAAERRQFFDTSQPGKSAAGHDFPAVLSEAEREAVLEYLKSL
;
A
#
# COMPACT_ATOMS: atom_id res chain seq x y z
N MET A 1 -5.69 -3.21 3.62
CA MET A 1 -6.99 -2.56 3.93
C MET A 1 -7.39 -2.80 5.39
N LEU A 2 -7.43 -4.07 5.83
CA LEU A 2 -7.72 -4.49 7.21
C LEU A 2 -6.61 -4.22 8.23
N HIS A 3 -5.40 -3.89 7.77
CA HIS A 3 -4.26 -3.46 8.60
C HIS A 3 -3.90 -2.01 8.30
N PRO A 4 -4.59 -1.01 8.89
CA PRO A 4 -4.28 0.40 8.70
C PRO A 4 -2.82 0.77 9.00
N GLU A 5 -2.25 0.16 10.04
CA GLU A 5 -0.89 0.37 10.53
C GLU A 5 0.20 -0.16 9.60
N GLN A 6 -0.16 -1.03 8.66
CA GLN A 6 0.77 -1.65 7.70
C GLN A 6 0.65 -1.04 6.30
N ARG A 7 -0.04 0.09 6.14
CA ARG A 7 -0.19 0.74 4.83
C ARG A 7 1.12 1.47 4.47
N PRO A 8 1.75 1.16 3.33
CA PRO A 8 3.00 1.80 2.95
C PRO A 8 2.79 3.28 2.60
N ALA A 9 3.71 4.13 3.06
CA ALA A 9 3.69 5.56 2.77
C ALA A 9 4.05 5.86 1.30
N VAL A 10 5.00 5.10 0.76
CA VAL A 10 5.37 5.14 -0.65
C VAL A 10 5.46 3.72 -1.18
N TRP A 11 4.86 3.46 -2.33
CA TRP A 11 4.92 2.14 -2.95
C TRP A 11 4.83 2.22 -4.47
N ARG A 12 5.28 1.16 -5.15
CA ARG A 12 5.14 0.96 -6.58
C ARG A 12 4.61 -0.46 -6.81
N ARG A 13 3.61 -0.62 -7.68
CA ARG A 13 3.15 -1.96 -8.06
C ARG A 13 4.16 -2.67 -8.95
N THR A 14 4.23 -3.98 -8.85
CA THR A 14 4.86 -4.79 -9.90
C THR A 14 3.96 -4.82 -11.14
N PRO A 15 4.49 -5.09 -12.35
CA PRO A 15 3.72 -4.95 -13.58
C PRO A 15 2.46 -5.84 -13.65
N THR A 16 2.54 -7.04 -13.10
CA THR A 16 1.49 -8.07 -13.19
C THR A 16 1.26 -8.83 -11.88
N GLY A 17 1.98 -8.50 -10.81
CA GLY A 17 1.92 -9.26 -9.56
C GLY A 17 0.63 -8.99 -8.79
N TYR A 18 0.14 -10.04 -8.15
CA TYR A 18 -1.03 -10.02 -7.30
C TYR A 18 -0.73 -10.83 -6.03
N ASP A 19 -1.00 -10.23 -4.88
CA ASP A 19 -0.86 -10.86 -3.58
C ASP A 19 -2.20 -11.51 -3.21
N ALA A 20 -2.27 -12.84 -3.32
CA ALA A 20 -3.48 -13.61 -3.04
C ALA A 20 -3.77 -13.74 -1.54
N ASP A 21 -2.76 -13.56 -0.69
CA ASP A 21 -2.90 -13.67 0.76
C ASP A 21 -3.47 -12.36 1.31
N ARG A 22 -2.94 -11.22 0.85
CA ARG A 22 -3.42 -9.88 1.23
C ARG A 22 -4.56 -9.36 0.34
N VAL A 23 -4.92 -10.12 -0.69
CA VAL A 23 -5.99 -9.82 -1.66
C VAL A 23 -5.80 -8.42 -2.28
N GLY A 24 -4.72 -8.23 -3.03
CA GLY A 24 -4.35 -6.92 -3.55
C GLY A 24 -3.21 -6.92 -4.57
N LEU A 25 -2.81 -5.71 -4.97
CA LEU A 25 -1.63 -5.53 -5.83
C LEU A 25 -0.38 -5.98 -5.09
N GLU A 26 0.50 -6.71 -5.77
CA GLU A 26 1.86 -6.89 -5.30
C GLU A 26 2.62 -5.56 -5.46
N VAL A 27 3.29 -5.13 -4.39
CA VAL A 27 3.94 -3.81 -4.33
C VAL A 27 5.34 -3.91 -3.75
N GLU A 28 6.23 -3.07 -4.27
CA GLU A 28 7.49 -2.72 -3.66
C GLU A 28 7.27 -1.50 -2.76
N GLU A 29 7.60 -1.62 -1.48
CA GLU A 29 7.42 -0.57 -0.47
C GLU A 29 8.71 0.24 -0.29
N PHE A 30 8.57 1.55 -0.12
CA PHE A 30 9.68 2.48 0.05
C PHE A 30 9.45 3.34 1.29
N SER A 31 10.52 3.57 2.06
CA SER A 31 10.48 4.62 3.08
C SER A 31 10.44 6.00 2.41
N ALA A 32 9.86 6.98 3.09
CA ALA A 32 9.83 8.37 2.60
C ALA A 32 11.24 8.92 2.32
N ALA A 33 12.22 8.53 3.15
CA ALA A 33 13.62 8.91 2.98
C ALA A 33 14.24 8.28 1.71
N ALA A 34 14.01 6.98 1.47
CA ALA A 34 14.51 6.29 0.28
C ALA A 34 13.89 6.89 -1.00
N PHE A 35 12.59 7.20 -0.97
CA PHE A 35 11.93 7.84 -2.11
C PHE A 35 12.47 9.25 -2.37
N THR A 36 12.72 10.03 -1.33
CA THR A 36 13.32 11.38 -1.44
C THR A 36 14.71 11.32 -2.09
N GLN A 37 15.51 10.31 -1.75
CA GLN A 37 16.82 10.10 -2.39
C GLN A 37 16.67 9.78 -3.88
N GLN A 38 15.70 8.95 -4.28
CA GLN A 38 15.44 8.69 -5.70
C GLN A 38 14.98 9.95 -6.45
N LEU A 39 14.11 10.76 -5.83
CA LEU A 39 13.70 12.04 -6.41
C LEU A 39 14.91 12.96 -6.64
N ALA A 40 15.82 13.04 -5.67
CA ALA A 40 17.06 13.81 -5.79
C ALA A 40 18.01 13.27 -6.87
N ALA A 41 17.98 11.96 -7.14
CA ALA A 41 18.73 11.31 -8.21
C ALA A 41 18.19 11.63 -9.62
N GLY A 42 17.09 12.39 -9.74
CA GLY A 42 16.64 12.95 -11.01
C GLY A 42 15.64 12.08 -11.78
N LEU A 43 14.75 11.37 -11.09
CA LEU A 43 13.65 10.64 -11.74
C LEU A 43 12.84 11.54 -12.69
N SER A 44 12.62 11.05 -13.91
CA SER A 44 11.76 11.70 -14.89
C SER A 44 10.32 11.81 -14.38
N ALA A 45 9.52 12.68 -15.00
CA ALA A 45 8.09 12.77 -14.67
C ALA A 45 7.32 11.46 -14.96
N ALA A 46 7.79 10.64 -15.90
CA ALA A 46 7.17 9.35 -16.21
C ALA A 46 7.47 8.33 -15.10
N GLU A 47 8.73 8.24 -14.67
CA GLU A 47 9.14 7.33 -13.59
C GLU A 47 8.47 7.70 -12.27
N ARG A 48 8.38 8.99 -11.94
CA ARG A 48 7.70 9.47 -10.72
C ARG A 48 6.23 9.04 -10.63
N ARG A 49 5.53 8.91 -11.77
CA ARG A 49 4.12 8.46 -11.79
C ARG A 49 3.95 6.96 -11.53
N GLN A 50 5.04 6.19 -11.55
CA GLN A 50 5.02 4.77 -11.17
C GLN A 50 4.99 4.57 -9.65
N PHE A 51 5.33 5.60 -8.88
CA PHE A 51 5.26 5.59 -7.42
C PHE A 51 3.97 6.25 -6.95
N PHE A 52 3.33 5.64 -5.96
CA PHE A 52 2.24 6.22 -5.21
C PHE A 52 2.78 6.71 -3.87
N ASP A 53 2.71 8.02 -3.65
CA ASP A 53 3.16 8.69 -2.42
C ASP A 53 1.95 9.29 -1.70
N THR A 54 1.67 8.75 -0.51
CA THR A 54 0.47 9.06 0.27
C THR A 54 0.54 10.41 0.97
N SER A 55 1.70 11.07 0.99
CA SER A 55 1.86 12.40 1.59
C SER A 55 1.32 13.53 0.69
N GLN A 56 1.07 13.23 -0.59
CA GLN A 56 0.56 14.22 -1.53
C GLN A 56 -0.88 14.62 -1.20
N PRO A 57 -1.26 15.89 -1.49
CA PRO A 57 -2.63 16.36 -1.28
C PRO A 57 -3.66 15.45 -1.94
N GLY A 58 -4.62 14.97 -1.16
CA GLY A 58 -5.69 14.08 -1.64
C GLY A 58 -5.30 12.61 -1.85
N LYS A 59 -4.08 12.19 -1.47
CA LYS A 59 -3.61 10.80 -1.62
C LYS A 59 -3.36 10.08 -0.29
N SER A 60 -3.85 10.63 0.81
CA SER A 60 -3.68 10.04 2.13
C SER A 60 -4.17 8.58 2.16
N ALA A 61 -3.37 7.70 2.75
CA ALA A 61 -3.75 6.33 3.06
C ALA A 61 -4.37 6.17 4.45
N ALA A 62 -4.67 7.28 5.14
CA ALA A 62 -5.28 7.28 6.47
C ALA A 62 -6.81 7.06 6.44
N GLY A 63 -7.38 6.77 7.60
CA GLY A 63 -8.82 6.50 7.77
C GLY A 63 -9.17 5.03 7.58
N HIS A 64 -10.45 4.67 7.71
CA HIS A 64 -10.87 3.27 7.75
C HIS A 64 -10.09 2.49 8.84
N ASP A 65 -10.02 3.08 10.03
CA ASP A 65 -9.25 2.56 11.17
C ASP A 65 -10.05 1.57 12.03
N PHE A 66 -11.37 1.46 11.79
CA PHE A 66 -12.24 0.55 12.53
C PHE A 66 -11.83 -0.95 12.49
N PRO A 67 -11.12 -1.49 11.47
CA PRO A 67 -10.61 -2.87 11.55
C PRO A 67 -9.55 -3.07 12.63
N ALA A 68 -8.99 -2.00 13.20
CA ALA A 68 -8.00 -2.08 14.25
C ALA A 68 -8.50 -2.80 15.52
N VAL A 69 -9.82 -2.86 15.72
CA VAL A 69 -10.44 -3.58 16.85
C VAL A 69 -10.43 -5.10 16.67
N LEU A 70 -10.27 -5.58 15.43
CA LEU A 70 -10.22 -7.00 15.12
C LEU A 70 -8.84 -7.56 15.47
N SER A 71 -8.86 -8.76 16.03
CA SER A 71 -7.68 -9.62 16.14
C SER A 71 -7.18 -10.06 14.76
N GLU A 72 -5.94 -10.54 14.68
CA GLU A 72 -5.36 -11.00 13.41
C GLU A 72 -6.18 -12.15 12.80
N ALA A 73 -6.61 -13.12 13.62
CA ALA A 73 -7.43 -14.24 13.18
C ALA A 73 -8.79 -13.79 12.61
N GLU A 74 -9.39 -12.74 13.18
CA GLU A 74 -10.63 -12.16 12.64
C GLU A 74 -10.39 -11.42 11.32
N ARG A 75 -9.25 -10.72 11.18
CA ARG A 75 -8.87 -10.07 9.92
C ARG A 75 -8.65 -11.11 8.81
N GLU A 76 -7.96 -12.20 9.11
CA GLU A 76 -7.77 -13.34 8.19
C GLU A 76 -9.11 -13.97 7.79
N ALA A 77 -10.01 -14.23 8.75
CA ALA A 77 -11.33 -14.79 8.46
C ALA A 77 -12.15 -13.87 7.53
N VAL A 78 -12.07 -12.55 7.73
CA VAL A 78 -12.71 -11.58 6.82
C VAL A 78 -12.08 -11.63 5.43
N LEU A 79 -10.75 -11.72 5.31
CA LEU A 79 -10.09 -11.86 4.00
C LEU A 79 -10.56 -13.12 3.27
N GLU A 80 -10.60 -14.27 3.95
CA GLU A 80 -11.09 -15.52 3.36
C GLU A 80 -12.54 -15.41 2.90
N TYR A 81 -13.40 -14.77 3.70
CA TYR A 81 -14.77 -14.50 3.28
C TYR A 81 -14.84 -13.65 2.01
N LEU A 82 -14.05 -12.57 1.93
CA LEU A 82 -14.00 -11.68 0.76
C LEU A 82 -13.54 -12.40 -0.52
N LYS A 83 -12.73 -13.46 -0.42
CA LYS A 83 -12.32 -14.28 -1.59
C LYS A 83 -13.49 -15.04 -2.23
N SER A 84 -14.63 -15.17 -1.54
CA SER A 84 -15.80 -15.92 -1.99
C SER A 84 -16.94 -15.07 -2.57
N LEU A 85 -16.77 -13.74 -2.60
CA LEU A 85 -17.74 -12.77 -3.13
C LEU A 85 -17.48 -12.47 -4.62
#